data_AF-A0A7J5TTD4-F1
#
_entry.id   AF-A0A7J5TTD4-F1
#
_cell.length_a   1.000
_cell.length_b   1.000
_cell.length_c   1.000
_cell.angle_alpha   90.00
_cell.angle_beta   90.00
_cell.angle_gamma   90.00
#
_symmetry.space_group_name_H-M   'P 1'
#
loop_
_entity.id
_entity.type
_entity.pdbx_description
1 polymer ?
#
loop_
_entity_poly.entity_id
_entity_poly.type
_entity_poly.pdbx_seq_one_letter_code
_entity_poly.pdbx_strand_id
1 'polypeptide(L)'
;MKINQLFYVFLLLAGLLLLPEASRAQVKIGNNYTTIGSNSNLEVEATNGKKVIVNKADGSMVIETTPTSTSASDKLLAVDGAGKVVTVDRTTVISSVSATGTLPVAPYIRLEGTFPYQTNIGYNGSLSSTGTIKGLSTTFSNLINYNSSTGDITITSPGVYFITFSILPSNLSTAATQNDVCAFLVKNGALVEVSCSRSQDYVGTTAVLTGLYKFGANDILSLRLSTSSNLGITSNYLPKVSIYKMSD
;
A
#
# COMPACT_ATOMS: atom_id res chain seq x y z
N MET A 1 65.52 -30.41 -56.18
CA MET A 1 64.69 -29.21 -55.95
C MET A 1 65.60 -28.02 -55.71
N LYS A 2 65.41 -26.88 -56.39
CA LYS A 2 66.27 -25.70 -56.22
C LYS A 2 65.96 -25.05 -54.86
N ILE A 3 66.99 -24.69 -54.09
CA ILE A 3 66.94 -24.14 -52.71
C ILE A 3 65.87 -23.03 -52.53
N ASN A 4 65.64 -22.23 -53.56
CA ASN A 4 64.68 -21.13 -53.53
C ASN A 4 63.22 -21.62 -53.36
N GLN A 5 62.85 -22.78 -53.91
CA GLN A 5 61.52 -23.35 -53.68
C GLN A 5 61.32 -23.81 -52.24
N LEU A 6 62.38 -24.28 -51.58
CA LEU A 6 62.29 -24.73 -50.18
C LEU A 6 62.04 -23.54 -49.26
N PHE A 7 62.67 -22.39 -49.54
CA PHE A 7 62.53 -21.19 -48.73
C PHE A 7 61.12 -20.58 -48.81
N TYR A 8 60.51 -20.56 -50.00
CA TYR A 8 59.13 -20.11 -50.16
C TYR A 8 58.12 -21.03 -49.48
N VAL A 9 58.31 -22.35 -49.56
CA VAL A 9 57.47 -23.31 -48.83
C VAL A 9 57.60 -23.11 -47.33
N PHE A 10 58.81 -22.86 -46.82
CA PHE A 10 59.03 -22.63 -45.39
C PHE A 10 58.39 -21.33 -44.89
N LEU A 11 58.45 -20.24 -45.66
CA LEU A 11 57.81 -18.97 -45.35
C LEU A 11 56.28 -19.06 -45.39
N LEU A 12 55.72 -19.79 -46.36
CA LEU A 12 54.28 -20.05 -46.43
C LEU A 12 53.82 -20.84 -45.18
N LEU A 13 54.57 -21.87 -44.79
CA LEU A 13 54.26 -22.70 -43.63
C LEU A 13 54.37 -21.91 -42.30
N ALA A 14 55.40 -21.07 -42.17
CA ALA A 14 55.58 -20.21 -40.99
C ALA A 14 54.50 -19.13 -40.88
N GLY A 15 54.04 -18.56 -42.01
CA GLY A 15 52.95 -17.60 -42.04
C GLY A 15 51.60 -18.20 -41.64
N LEU A 16 51.35 -19.47 -42.00
CA LEU A 16 50.13 -20.20 -41.61
C LEU A 16 50.07 -20.54 -40.11
N LEU A 17 51.22 -20.64 -39.44
CA LEU A 17 51.32 -20.94 -38.00
C LEU A 17 51.17 -19.70 -37.09
N LEU A 18 51.21 -18.49 -37.66
CA LEU A 18 51.12 -17.22 -36.93
C LEU A 18 49.77 -16.51 -37.09
N LEU A 19 48.78 -17.16 -37.71
CA LEU A 19 47.44 -16.62 -37.76
C LEU A 19 46.84 -16.65 -36.33
N PRO A 20 46.34 -15.52 -35.81
CA PRO A 20 45.82 -15.46 -34.45
C PRO A 20 44.64 -16.41 -34.30
N GLU A 21 44.59 -17.15 -33.19
CA GLU A 21 43.42 -17.93 -32.79
C GLU A 21 42.26 -16.96 -32.48
N ALA A 22 41.61 -16.48 -33.54
CA ALA A 22 40.49 -15.58 -33.44
C ALA A 22 39.34 -16.27 -32.70
N SER A 23 39.15 -15.85 -31.44
CA SER A 23 37.92 -15.90 -30.65
C SER A 23 36.96 -17.04 -31.01
N ARG A 24 37.29 -18.27 -30.63
CA ARG A 24 36.32 -19.36 -30.66
C ARG A 24 35.38 -19.20 -29.46
N ALA A 25 34.14 -18.81 -29.72
CA ALA A 25 33.06 -19.02 -28.76
C ALA A 25 32.87 -20.54 -28.62
N GLN A 26 33.29 -21.10 -27.48
CA GLN A 26 33.04 -22.50 -27.18
C GLN A 26 31.64 -22.61 -26.58
N VAL A 27 30.76 -23.35 -27.26
CA VAL A 27 29.54 -23.85 -26.63
C VAL A 27 29.84 -25.24 -26.09
N LYS A 28 29.81 -25.38 -24.77
CA LYS A 28 29.88 -26.68 -24.10
C LYS A 28 28.45 -27.24 -23.99
N ILE A 29 28.14 -28.27 -24.77
CA ILE A 29 26.89 -29.03 -24.65
C ILE A 29 27.23 -30.35 -23.94
N GLY A 30 27.20 -30.35 -22.61
CA GLY A 30 27.57 -31.54 -21.82
C GLY A 30 29.00 -32.02 -22.05
N ASN A 31 29.24 -33.34 -21.96
CA ASN A 31 30.56 -33.95 -22.11
C ASN A 31 31.01 -34.16 -23.57
N ASN A 32 30.26 -33.65 -24.56
CA ASN A 32 30.60 -33.73 -25.98
C ASN A 32 30.71 -32.32 -26.57
N TYR A 33 31.94 -31.84 -26.76
CA TYR A 33 32.19 -30.52 -27.32
C TYR A 33 32.16 -30.58 -28.85
N THR A 34 31.20 -29.91 -29.48
CA THR A 34 31.25 -29.57 -30.91
C THR A 34 31.46 -28.06 -31.05
N THR A 35 32.28 -27.66 -32.02
CA THR A 35 32.55 -26.22 -32.30
C THR A 35 31.45 -25.67 -33.19
N ILE A 36 30.92 -24.48 -32.87
CA ILE A 36 29.96 -23.75 -33.70
C ILE A 36 30.74 -22.82 -34.63
N GLY A 37 30.40 -22.79 -35.92
CA GLY A 37 31.03 -21.92 -36.91
C GLY A 37 30.77 -20.43 -36.62
N SER A 38 31.63 -19.54 -37.12
CA SER A 38 31.57 -18.09 -36.86
C SER A 38 30.28 -17.41 -37.34
N ASN A 39 29.48 -18.09 -38.15
CA ASN A 39 28.21 -17.61 -38.71
C ASN A 39 26.99 -18.41 -38.22
N SER A 40 27.17 -19.28 -37.24
CA SER A 40 26.10 -20.15 -36.73
C SER A 40 25.60 -19.62 -35.38
N ASN A 41 24.28 -19.45 -35.26
CA ASN A 41 23.66 -19.23 -33.96
C ASN A 41 23.72 -20.55 -33.17
N LEU A 42 23.90 -20.48 -31.85
CA LEU A 42 23.63 -21.63 -31.00
C LEU A 42 22.11 -21.88 -31.03
N GLU A 43 21.68 -22.84 -31.83
CA GLU A 43 20.30 -23.30 -31.82
C GLU A 43 20.20 -24.53 -30.91
N VAL A 44 19.61 -24.35 -29.74
CA VAL A 44 19.18 -25.47 -28.89
C VAL A 44 17.69 -25.68 -29.17
N GLU A 45 17.41 -26.66 -30.02
CA GLU A 45 16.05 -27.09 -30.32
C GLU A 45 15.65 -28.20 -29.35
N ALA A 46 14.64 -27.93 -28.54
CA ALA A 46 14.01 -28.97 -27.73
C ALA A 46 13.24 -29.92 -28.67
N THR A 47 13.12 -31.20 -28.31
CA THR A 47 12.41 -32.24 -29.10
C THR A 47 10.96 -31.88 -29.46
N ASN A 48 10.39 -30.87 -28.79
CA ASN A 48 9.07 -30.32 -29.04
C ASN A 48 9.06 -29.10 -30.01
N GLY A 49 10.16 -28.84 -30.72
CA GLY A 49 10.29 -27.75 -31.69
C GLY A 49 10.35 -26.34 -31.08
N LYS A 50 10.55 -26.22 -29.77
CA LYS A 50 10.75 -24.91 -29.11
C LYS A 50 12.22 -24.50 -29.19
N LYS A 51 12.47 -23.23 -29.53
CA LYS A 51 13.81 -22.64 -29.59
C LYS A 51 13.97 -21.52 -28.56
N VAL A 52 15.16 -21.44 -27.96
CA VAL A 52 15.61 -20.28 -27.18
C VAL A 52 16.66 -19.56 -28.01
N ILE A 53 16.43 -18.28 -28.28
CA ILE A 53 17.28 -17.42 -29.10
C ILE A 53 17.87 -16.36 -28.18
N VAL A 54 19.19 -16.23 -28.13
CA VAL A 54 19.86 -15.10 -27.46
C VAL A 54 20.41 -14.18 -28.54
N ASN A 55 19.90 -12.95 -28.61
CA ASN A 55 20.32 -11.96 -29.59
C ASN A 55 21.67 -11.36 -29.19
N LYS A 56 22.66 -11.48 -30.07
CA LYS A 56 24.02 -10.98 -29.83
C LYS A 56 24.14 -9.45 -29.80
N ALA A 57 23.19 -8.73 -30.41
CA ALA A 57 23.29 -7.28 -30.57
C ALA A 57 22.85 -6.53 -29.30
N ASP A 58 21.85 -7.06 -28.59
CA ASP A 58 21.25 -6.42 -27.42
C ASP A 58 21.22 -7.32 -26.17
N GLY A 59 21.66 -8.58 -26.28
CA GLY A 59 21.65 -9.55 -25.18
C GLY A 59 20.27 -10.07 -24.83
N SER A 60 19.22 -9.74 -25.60
CA SER A 60 17.86 -10.19 -25.33
C SER A 60 17.72 -11.70 -25.53
N MET A 61 16.90 -12.34 -24.70
CA MET A 61 16.53 -13.75 -24.84
C MET A 61 15.08 -13.85 -25.30
N VAL A 62 14.84 -14.54 -26.41
CA VAL A 62 13.51 -14.84 -26.96
C VAL A 62 13.28 -16.34 -26.87
N ILE A 63 12.14 -16.73 -26.30
CA ILE A 63 11.65 -18.12 -26.39
C ILE A 63 10.64 -18.14 -27.53
N GLU A 64 10.97 -18.81 -28.63
CA GLU A 64 10.14 -18.83 -29.84
C GLU A 64 8.76 -19.42 -29.53
N THR A 65 7.70 -18.87 -30.14
CA THR A 65 6.27 -19.17 -29.89
C THR A 65 5.73 -18.81 -28.50
N THR A 66 6.38 -17.91 -27.75
CA THR A 66 5.71 -17.23 -26.63
C THR A 66 4.53 -16.44 -27.18
N PRO A 67 3.27 -16.66 -26.72
CA PRO A 67 2.11 -15.97 -27.27
C PRO A 67 2.30 -14.45 -27.20
N THR A 68 2.03 -13.76 -28.31
CA THR A 68 2.02 -12.30 -28.33
C THR A 68 0.87 -11.80 -27.47
N SER A 69 1.21 -11.36 -26.27
CA SER A 69 0.29 -10.60 -25.42
C SER A 69 0.19 -9.19 -25.99
N THR A 70 -1.02 -8.75 -26.34
CA THR A 70 -1.31 -7.35 -26.69
C THR A 70 -1.19 -6.41 -25.49
N SER A 71 -1.08 -6.96 -24.28
CA SER A 71 -0.78 -6.20 -23.07
C SER A 71 0.73 -6.06 -22.93
N ALA A 72 1.25 -4.87 -23.22
CA ALA A 72 2.63 -4.47 -22.96
C ALA A 72 2.93 -4.28 -21.46
N SER A 73 2.35 -5.12 -20.59
CA SER A 73 2.63 -5.10 -19.17
C SER A 73 3.82 -5.99 -18.86
N ASP A 74 4.77 -5.48 -18.07
CA ASP A 74 5.90 -6.25 -17.58
C ASP A 74 5.41 -7.58 -16.98
N LYS A 75 5.91 -8.70 -17.51
CA LYS A 75 5.68 -10.02 -16.95
C LYS A 75 6.84 -10.35 -16.01
N LEU A 76 6.51 -10.86 -14.83
CA LEU A 76 7.51 -11.36 -13.89
C LEU A 76 7.82 -12.82 -14.23
N LEU A 77 9.07 -13.21 -14.12
CA LEU A 77 9.50 -14.61 -14.24
C LEU A 77 9.74 -15.16 -12.83
N ALA A 78 9.27 -16.37 -12.57
CA ALA A 78 9.57 -17.12 -11.34
C ALA A 78 10.01 -18.55 -11.68
N VAL A 79 10.52 -19.25 -10.67
CA VAL A 79 10.88 -20.68 -10.76
C VAL A 79 9.89 -21.45 -9.89
N ASP A 80 9.25 -22.48 -10.46
CA ASP A 80 8.32 -23.33 -9.72
C ASP A 80 9.04 -24.37 -8.83
N GLY A 81 8.27 -25.13 -8.05
CA GLY A 81 8.82 -26.17 -7.15
C GLY A 81 9.53 -27.33 -7.85
N ALA A 82 9.42 -27.43 -9.18
CA ALA A 82 10.13 -28.41 -10.02
C ALA A 82 11.36 -27.78 -10.72
N GLY A 83 11.67 -26.51 -10.47
CA GLY A 83 12.79 -25.81 -11.07
C GLY A 83 12.51 -25.21 -12.46
N LYS A 84 11.25 -25.17 -12.91
CA LYS A 84 10.87 -24.63 -14.23
C LYS A 84 10.60 -23.14 -14.14
N VAL A 85 11.14 -22.39 -15.10
CA VAL A 85 10.82 -20.96 -15.26
C VAL A 85 9.42 -20.80 -15.82
N VAL A 86 8.58 -20.04 -15.13
CA VAL A 86 7.18 -19.74 -15.50
C VAL A 86 6.96 -18.24 -15.50
N THR A 87 6.06 -17.77 -16.37
CA THR A 87 5.54 -16.40 -16.27
C THR A 87 4.55 -16.33 -15.13
N VAL A 88 4.69 -15.30 -14.30
CA VAL A 88 3.78 -15.02 -13.20
C VAL A 88 3.09 -13.70 -13.50
N ASP A 89 1.76 -13.71 -13.38
CA ASP A 89 1.02 -12.47 -13.49
C ASP A 89 1.34 -11.59 -12.26
N ARG A 90 1.42 -10.28 -12.45
CA ARG A 90 1.63 -9.33 -11.34
C ARG A 90 0.57 -9.52 -10.24
N THR A 91 -0.65 -9.89 -10.63
CA THR A 91 -1.74 -10.23 -9.71
C THR A 91 -1.43 -11.45 -8.84
N THR A 92 -0.69 -12.43 -9.36
CA THR A 92 -0.26 -13.64 -8.62
C THR A 92 0.94 -13.37 -7.70
N VAL A 93 1.78 -12.39 -8.03
CA VAL A 93 2.84 -11.92 -7.12
C VAL A 93 2.23 -11.11 -5.98
N ILE A 94 1.27 -10.23 -6.28
CA ILE A 94 0.49 -9.53 -5.25
C ILE A 94 -0.25 -10.55 -4.37
N SER A 95 -0.81 -11.61 -4.97
CA SER A 95 -1.48 -12.68 -4.22
C SER A 95 -0.51 -13.57 -3.43
N SER A 96 0.74 -13.79 -3.86
CA SER A 96 1.74 -14.60 -3.12
C SER A 96 2.46 -13.81 -2.01
N VAL A 97 2.61 -12.50 -2.18
CA VAL A 97 2.90 -11.57 -1.07
C VAL A 97 1.75 -11.55 -0.06
N SER A 98 0.52 -11.86 -0.47
CA SER A 98 -0.62 -12.03 0.46
C SER A 98 -0.91 -13.48 0.87
N ALA A 99 -0.35 -14.49 0.21
CA ALA A 99 -0.55 -15.92 0.51
C ALA A 99 0.46 -16.48 1.50
N THR A 100 1.58 -15.78 1.75
CA THR A 100 2.52 -16.08 2.84
C THR A 100 2.22 -15.30 4.12
N GLY A 101 1.15 -14.51 4.14
CA GLY A 101 0.74 -13.70 5.27
C GLY A 101 0.24 -12.37 4.74
N THR A 102 -1.04 -12.11 4.96
CA THR A 102 -1.67 -10.79 4.92
C THR A 102 -0.62 -9.70 5.11
N LEU A 103 -0.47 -8.76 4.16
CA LEU A 103 0.12 -7.48 4.52
C LEU A 103 -0.58 -7.06 5.82
N PRO A 104 0.13 -6.75 6.91
CA PRO A 104 -0.53 -6.29 8.12
C PRO A 104 -1.18 -4.96 7.77
N VAL A 105 -2.41 -5.01 7.26
CA VAL A 105 -3.21 -3.84 6.99
C VAL A 105 -3.62 -3.37 8.36
N ALA A 106 -2.88 -2.41 8.88
CA ALA A 106 -3.15 -1.79 10.17
C ALA A 106 -4.65 -1.41 10.23
N PRO A 107 -5.38 -1.81 11.29
CA PRO A 107 -6.77 -1.42 11.46
C PRO A 107 -6.95 0.09 11.35
N TYR A 108 -7.96 0.53 10.62
CA TYR A 108 -8.30 1.94 10.49
C TYR A 108 -9.79 2.16 10.31
N ILE A 109 -10.26 3.36 10.64
CA ILE A 109 -11.60 3.83 10.26
C ILE A 109 -11.60 5.33 10.04
N ARG A 110 -12.40 5.79 9.08
CA ARG A 110 -12.71 7.20 8.86
C ARG A 110 -14.22 7.39 8.83
N LEU A 111 -14.71 8.29 9.69
CA LEU A 111 -16.12 8.60 9.84
C LEU A 111 -16.34 10.10 9.60
N GLU A 112 -17.38 10.43 8.86
CA GLU A 112 -17.79 11.80 8.61
C GLU A 112 -19.32 11.89 8.56
N GLY A 113 -19.89 13.04 8.89
CA GLY A 113 -21.32 13.24 8.77
C GLY A 113 -21.81 14.51 9.43
N THR A 114 -23.13 14.57 9.62
CA THR A 114 -23.81 15.66 10.31
C THR A 114 -24.44 15.13 11.59
N PHE A 115 -24.20 15.81 12.70
CA PHE A 115 -24.76 15.50 14.00
C PHE A 115 -25.60 16.69 14.51
N PRO A 116 -26.94 16.62 14.42
CA PRO A 116 -27.82 17.63 14.97
C PRO A 116 -27.77 17.61 16.50
N TYR A 117 -27.39 18.73 17.12
CA TYR A 117 -27.27 18.84 18.57
C TYR A 117 -27.66 20.23 19.07
N GLN A 118 -28.13 20.28 20.32
CA GLN A 118 -28.47 21.54 20.98
C GLN A 118 -27.21 22.37 21.23
N THR A 119 -27.33 23.68 21.20
CA THR A 119 -26.21 24.63 21.26
C THR A 119 -25.84 25.09 22.67
N ASN A 120 -26.65 24.74 23.68
CA ASN A 120 -26.51 25.17 25.07
C ASN A 120 -26.45 24.01 26.08
N ILE A 121 -25.93 22.84 25.67
CA ILE A 121 -25.82 21.68 26.55
C ILE A 121 -24.40 21.58 27.10
N GLY A 122 -24.17 22.31 28.19
CA GLY A 122 -22.87 22.42 28.84
C GLY A 122 -22.43 21.13 29.54
N TYR A 123 -21.12 20.88 29.55
CA TYR A 123 -20.55 19.82 30.36
C TYR A 123 -20.53 20.24 31.84
N ASN A 124 -21.15 19.44 32.71
CA ASN A 124 -21.25 19.72 34.15
C ASN A 124 -20.34 18.84 35.01
N GLY A 125 -19.30 18.23 34.41
CA GLY A 125 -18.46 17.23 35.06
C GLY A 125 -18.97 15.79 34.91
N SER A 126 -20.17 15.58 34.36
CA SER A 126 -20.71 14.24 34.07
C SER A 126 -20.84 13.98 32.57
N LEU A 127 -20.37 12.81 32.13
CA LEU A 127 -20.57 12.37 30.73
C LEU A 127 -22.06 12.25 30.36
N SER A 128 -22.96 12.08 31.32
CA SER A 128 -24.41 12.06 31.07
C SER A 128 -24.95 13.38 30.51
N SER A 129 -24.25 14.51 30.71
CA SER A 129 -24.63 15.81 30.17
C SER A 129 -24.11 16.04 28.74
N THR A 130 -23.47 15.05 28.11
CA THR A 130 -22.91 15.16 26.76
C THR A 130 -23.69 14.32 25.75
N GLY A 131 -23.74 14.74 24.50
CA GLY A 131 -24.40 14.01 23.42
C GLY A 131 -23.47 12.98 22.80
N THR A 132 -23.90 11.72 22.71
CA THR A 132 -23.15 10.71 21.94
C THR A 132 -23.34 10.94 20.45
N ILE A 133 -22.23 11.11 19.73
CA ILE A 133 -22.22 11.31 18.29
C ILE A 133 -22.48 9.98 17.60
N LYS A 134 -23.57 9.94 16.83
CA LYS A 134 -24.06 8.76 16.11
C LYS A 134 -24.55 9.16 14.71
N GLY A 135 -24.87 8.18 13.88
CA GLY A 135 -25.36 8.39 12.52
C GLY A 135 -24.30 8.88 11.53
N LEU A 136 -23.01 8.68 11.84
CA LEU A 136 -21.94 9.02 10.89
C LEU A 136 -21.89 8.02 9.75
N SER A 137 -21.34 8.45 8.62
CA SER A 137 -21.06 7.59 7.48
C SER A 137 -19.62 7.11 7.53
N THR A 138 -19.42 5.82 7.29
CA THR A 138 -18.09 5.23 7.15
C THR A 138 -17.54 5.51 5.76
N THR A 139 -16.53 6.37 5.65
CA THR A 139 -15.86 6.66 4.37
C THR A 139 -14.83 5.58 4.03
N PHE A 140 -14.12 5.09 5.05
CA PHE A 140 -13.11 4.04 4.93
C PHE A 140 -13.10 3.21 6.22
N SER A 141 -12.99 1.89 6.12
CA SER A 141 -12.82 1.02 7.29
C SER A 141 -12.04 -0.24 6.95
N ASN A 142 -11.19 -0.66 7.88
CA ASN A 142 -10.54 -1.96 7.89
C ASN A 142 -10.37 -2.40 9.34
N LEU A 143 -10.96 -3.54 9.72
CA LEU A 143 -10.79 -4.14 11.06
C LEU A 143 -11.06 -3.18 12.23
N ILE A 144 -11.91 -2.18 12.06
CA ILE A 144 -12.51 -1.39 13.13
C ILE A 144 -13.98 -1.27 12.79
N ASN A 145 -14.85 -1.63 13.74
CA ASN A 145 -16.29 -1.65 13.51
C ASN A 145 -16.92 -0.37 14.03
N TYR A 146 -17.91 0.17 13.30
CA TYR A 146 -18.72 1.30 13.75
C TYR A 146 -20.20 0.95 13.69
N ASN A 147 -20.91 1.15 14.80
CA ASN A 147 -22.35 1.04 14.87
C ASN A 147 -22.97 2.44 14.77
N SER A 148 -23.53 2.77 13.62
CA SER A 148 -24.12 4.09 13.37
C SER A 148 -25.35 4.39 14.22
N SER A 149 -26.07 3.37 14.73
CA SER A 149 -27.24 3.55 15.58
C SER A 149 -26.87 3.97 17.00
N THR A 150 -25.74 3.48 17.54
CA THR A 150 -25.30 3.79 18.90
C THR A 150 -24.17 4.82 18.96
N GLY A 151 -23.37 4.95 17.89
CA GLY A 151 -22.15 5.76 17.87
C GLY A 151 -20.90 5.02 18.36
N ASP A 152 -21.01 3.72 18.63
CA ASP A 152 -19.92 2.91 19.17
C ASP A 152 -18.91 2.54 18.09
N ILE A 153 -17.63 2.70 18.42
CA ILE A 153 -16.49 2.27 17.61
C ILE A 153 -15.79 1.14 18.35
N THR A 154 -15.78 -0.07 17.80
CA THR A 154 -15.17 -1.25 18.43
C THR A 154 -13.79 -1.52 17.85
N ILE A 155 -12.79 -1.48 18.72
CA ILE A 155 -11.41 -1.88 18.40
C ILE A 155 -11.34 -3.40 18.28
N THR A 156 -10.87 -3.94 17.16
CA THR A 156 -10.84 -5.40 16.95
C THR A 156 -9.53 -6.05 17.41
N SER A 157 -8.44 -5.29 17.51
CA SER A 157 -7.12 -5.78 17.88
C SER A 157 -6.46 -4.85 18.89
N PRO A 158 -5.71 -5.34 19.89
CA PRO A 158 -5.01 -4.48 20.82
C PRO A 158 -3.87 -3.73 20.11
N GLY A 159 -3.51 -2.55 20.60
CA GLY A 159 -2.34 -1.81 20.12
C GLY A 159 -2.38 -0.32 20.40
N VAL A 160 -1.48 0.41 19.77
CA VAL A 160 -1.41 1.88 19.81
C VAL A 160 -2.10 2.45 18.57
N TYR A 161 -3.00 3.41 18.77
CA TYR A 161 -3.82 4.02 17.74
C TYR A 161 -3.61 5.53 17.70
N PHE A 162 -3.37 6.07 16.51
CA PHE A 162 -3.47 7.50 16.25
C PHE A 162 -4.92 7.85 15.97
N ILE A 163 -5.45 8.81 16.72
CA ILE A 163 -6.80 9.33 16.52
C ILE A 163 -6.71 10.80 16.13
N THR A 164 -7.53 11.20 15.17
CA THR A 164 -7.95 12.58 14.96
C THR A 164 -9.46 12.65 15.06
N PHE A 165 -9.95 13.61 15.83
CA PHE A 165 -11.38 13.87 15.94
C PHE A 165 -11.59 15.38 15.97
N SER A 166 -12.25 15.90 14.95
CA SER A 166 -12.58 17.32 14.84
C SER A 166 -14.08 17.53 14.77
N ILE A 167 -14.59 18.56 15.44
CA ILE A 167 -15.98 18.99 15.33
C ILE A 167 -16.00 20.42 14.81
N LEU A 168 -16.55 20.60 13.62
CA LEU A 168 -16.82 21.93 13.07
C LEU A 168 -18.31 22.26 13.29
N PRO A 169 -18.67 23.32 14.05
CA PRO A 169 -20.04 23.76 14.16
C PRO A 169 -20.52 24.39 12.85
N SER A 170 -21.79 24.19 12.46
CA SER A 170 -22.41 25.06 11.45
C SER A 170 -22.59 26.46 12.01
N ASN A 171 -22.43 27.48 11.15
CA ASN A 171 -22.64 28.88 11.52
C ASN A 171 -24.03 29.05 12.16
N LEU A 172 -24.06 29.42 13.44
CA LEU A 172 -25.28 29.86 14.09
C LEU A 172 -25.39 31.36 13.82
N SER A 173 -26.61 31.86 13.69
CA SER A 173 -26.87 33.23 13.23
C SER A 173 -26.16 34.31 14.06
N THR A 174 -26.14 35.55 13.56
CA THR A 174 -25.55 36.73 14.22
C THR A 174 -26.13 37.10 15.59
N ALA A 175 -27.19 36.41 16.04
CA ALA A 175 -27.80 36.61 17.36
C ALA A 175 -27.02 35.91 18.50
N ALA A 176 -26.07 35.05 18.16
CA ALA A 176 -25.29 34.32 19.12
C ALA A 176 -24.03 35.10 19.53
N THR A 177 -23.79 35.22 20.83
CA THR A 177 -22.68 35.99 21.42
C THR A 177 -21.54 35.11 21.92
N GLN A 178 -21.76 33.78 21.96
CA GLN A 178 -20.77 32.80 22.36
C GLN A 178 -21.12 31.43 21.80
N ASN A 179 -20.10 30.68 21.40
CA ASN A 179 -20.21 29.25 21.11
C ASN A 179 -18.97 28.50 21.60
N ASP A 180 -19.14 27.75 22.68
CA ASP A 180 -18.17 26.80 23.17
C ASP A 180 -18.53 25.41 22.64
N VAL A 181 -17.55 24.71 22.09
CA VAL A 181 -17.69 23.33 21.57
C VAL A 181 -16.62 22.49 22.22
N CYS A 182 -17.02 21.40 22.89
CA CYS A 182 -16.09 20.44 23.46
C CYS A 182 -16.31 19.05 22.84
N ALA A 183 -15.22 18.49 22.34
CA ALA A 183 -15.13 17.13 21.83
C ALA A 183 -14.60 16.22 22.94
N PHE A 184 -15.22 15.06 23.13
CA PHE A 184 -14.83 14.08 24.14
C PHE A 184 -14.54 12.73 23.49
N LEU A 185 -13.41 12.14 23.87
CA LEU A 185 -13.09 10.74 23.61
C LEU A 185 -13.39 9.94 24.88
N VAL A 186 -14.24 8.93 24.76
CA VAL A 186 -14.66 8.07 25.88
C VAL A 186 -14.36 6.63 25.52
N LYS A 187 -13.79 5.87 26.45
CA LYS A 187 -13.47 4.45 26.31
C LYS A 187 -14.19 3.64 27.38
N ASN A 188 -14.97 2.65 26.97
CA ASN A 188 -15.73 1.77 27.88
C ASN A 188 -16.52 2.56 28.94
N GLY A 189 -17.10 3.70 28.54
CA GLY A 189 -17.85 4.61 29.42
C GLY A 189 -17.01 5.57 30.26
N ALA A 190 -15.68 5.47 30.28
CA ALA A 190 -14.78 6.38 31.00
C ALA A 190 -14.21 7.47 30.08
N LEU A 191 -14.13 8.70 30.58
CA LEU A 191 -13.50 9.81 29.85
C LEU A 191 -12.00 9.52 29.65
N VAL A 192 -11.54 9.65 28.41
CA VAL A 192 -10.11 9.56 28.05
C VAL A 192 -9.54 10.96 27.86
N GLU A 193 -10.19 11.76 27.03
CA GLU A 193 -9.70 13.10 26.70
C GLU A 193 -10.86 14.03 26.33
N VAL A 194 -10.66 15.31 26.59
CA VAL A 194 -11.54 16.39 26.18
C VAL A 194 -10.73 17.52 25.55
N SER A 195 -11.24 18.09 24.47
CA SER A 195 -10.70 19.29 23.84
C SER A 195 -11.83 20.26 23.57
N CYS A 196 -11.65 21.50 24.00
CA CYS A 196 -12.65 22.54 23.88
C CYS A 196 -12.14 23.69 23.01
N SER A 197 -13.04 24.29 22.26
CA SER A 197 -12.82 25.52 21.53
C SER A 197 -13.93 26.52 21.86
N ARG A 198 -13.59 27.82 21.87
CA ARG A 198 -14.54 28.91 22.13
C ARG A 198 -14.41 29.94 21.03
N SER A 199 -15.55 30.35 20.46
CA SER A 199 -15.65 31.51 19.56
C SER A 199 -16.46 32.62 20.22
N GLN A 200 -15.93 33.84 20.21
CA GLN A 200 -16.65 35.05 20.67
C GLN A 200 -17.51 35.68 19.56
N ASP A 201 -17.15 35.52 18.27
CA ASP A 201 -17.80 36.19 17.14
C ASP A 201 -18.30 35.21 16.05
N TYR A 202 -18.57 33.97 16.44
CA TYR A 202 -19.13 32.97 15.54
C TYR A 202 -18.30 32.51 14.35
N VAL A 203 -17.01 32.86 14.33
CA VAL A 203 -16.11 32.41 13.26
C VAL A 203 -15.56 31.03 13.61
N GLY A 204 -16.19 29.99 13.05
CA GLY A 204 -15.55 28.72 12.66
C GLY A 204 -14.61 28.02 13.64
N THR A 205 -14.86 28.06 14.96
CA THR A 205 -13.97 27.38 15.91
C THR A 205 -14.19 25.88 15.87
N THR A 206 -13.09 25.14 15.72
CA THR A 206 -13.11 23.68 15.64
C THR A 206 -12.54 23.12 16.93
N ALA A 207 -13.29 22.24 17.60
CA ALA A 207 -12.74 21.43 18.68
C ALA A 207 -11.99 20.25 18.05
N VAL A 208 -10.70 20.09 18.35
CA VAL A 208 -9.85 19.04 17.78
C VAL A 208 -9.18 18.24 18.89
N LEU A 209 -9.34 16.92 18.82
CA LEU A 209 -8.61 15.92 19.58
C LEU A 209 -7.63 15.21 18.64
N THR A 210 -6.36 15.15 19.03
CA THR A 210 -5.37 14.35 18.30
C THR A 210 -4.36 13.76 19.26
N GLY A 211 -4.06 12.48 19.09
CA GLY A 211 -3.14 11.80 20.00
C GLY A 211 -2.92 10.35 19.65
N LEU A 212 -1.99 9.74 20.39
CA LEU A 212 -1.70 8.31 20.38
C LEU A 212 -2.27 7.69 21.64
N TYR A 213 -3.09 6.65 21.48
CA TYR A 213 -3.80 6.00 22.59
C TYR A 213 -3.61 4.49 22.52
N LYS A 214 -3.48 3.84 23.68
CA LYS A 214 -3.40 2.39 23.77
C LYS A 214 -4.78 1.79 24.05
N PHE A 215 -5.20 0.85 23.22
CA PHE A 215 -6.47 0.14 23.36
C PHE A 215 -6.28 -1.38 23.37
N GLY A 216 -7.18 -2.06 24.06
CA GLY A 216 -7.33 -3.51 24.01
C GLY A 216 -8.26 -3.94 22.86
N ALA A 217 -8.24 -5.24 22.54
CA ALA A 217 -9.30 -5.82 21.72
C ALA A 217 -10.65 -5.68 22.44
N ASN A 218 -11.69 -5.37 21.66
CA ASN A 218 -13.05 -5.13 22.09
C ASN A 218 -13.24 -3.88 22.98
N ASP A 219 -12.24 -3.01 23.12
CA ASP A 219 -12.47 -1.68 23.69
C ASP A 219 -13.50 -0.95 22.81
N ILE A 220 -14.49 -0.35 23.45
CA ILE A 220 -15.55 0.44 22.82
C ILE A 220 -15.22 1.91 23.03
N LEU A 221 -14.99 2.61 21.93
CA LEU A 221 -14.83 4.05 21.92
C LEU A 221 -16.18 4.70 21.59
N SER A 222 -16.50 5.79 22.27
CA SER A 222 -17.61 6.67 21.92
C SER A 222 -17.10 8.11 21.85
N LEU A 223 -17.60 8.83 20.85
CA LEU A 223 -17.29 10.24 20.65
C LEU A 223 -18.47 11.05 21.15
N ARG A 224 -18.19 12.09 21.95
CA ARG A 224 -19.26 12.90 22.53
C ARG A 224 -19.02 14.39 22.32
N LEU A 225 -20.10 15.14 22.39
CA LEU A 225 -20.17 16.58 22.19
C LEU A 225 -20.84 17.24 23.40
N SER A 226 -20.27 18.34 23.87
CA SER A 226 -20.99 19.34 24.69
C SER A 226 -20.85 20.71 24.06
N THR A 227 -21.81 21.58 24.34
CA THR A 227 -21.92 22.89 23.72
C THR A 227 -22.29 23.94 24.75
N SER A 228 -21.88 25.19 24.58
CA SER A 228 -22.39 26.29 25.40
C SER A 228 -22.57 27.52 24.55
N SER A 229 -23.81 27.99 24.45
CA SER A 229 -24.20 29.17 23.71
C SER A 229 -25.33 29.89 24.44
N ASN A 230 -25.46 31.18 24.20
CA ASN A 230 -26.62 31.96 24.62
C ASN A 230 -27.89 31.59 23.83
N LEU A 231 -27.75 30.85 22.73
CA LEU A 231 -28.87 30.31 21.97
C LEU A 231 -29.23 28.90 22.46
N GLY A 232 -30.52 28.61 22.57
CA GLY A 232 -31.06 27.27 22.89
C GLY A 232 -31.66 26.58 21.67
N ILE A 233 -30.92 26.56 20.55
CA ILE A 233 -31.38 25.99 19.27
C ILE A 233 -30.63 24.72 18.91
N THR A 234 -31.23 23.90 18.05
CA THR A 234 -30.56 22.77 17.40
C THR A 234 -29.72 23.25 16.22
N SER A 235 -28.52 22.69 16.08
CA SER A 235 -27.61 23.00 15.00
C SER A 235 -26.86 21.78 14.51
N ASN A 236 -26.32 21.88 13.30
CA ASN A 236 -25.60 20.81 12.64
C ASN A 236 -24.11 20.91 12.96
N TYR A 237 -23.60 19.93 13.69
CA TYR A 237 -22.16 19.77 13.89
C TYR A 237 -21.61 18.79 12.86
N LEU A 238 -20.42 19.06 12.33
CA LEU A 238 -19.77 18.29 11.28
C LEU A 238 -18.56 17.55 11.86
N PRO A 239 -18.77 16.42 12.56
CA PRO A 239 -17.67 15.61 13.05
C PRO A 239 -16.91 14.94 11.91
N LYS A 240 -15.58 14.93 12.04
CA LYS A 240 -14.68 14.12 11.22
C LYS A 240 -13.75 13.34 12.14
N VAL A 241 -13.63 12.05 11.89
CA VAL A 241 -12.90 11.12 12.74
C VAL A 241 -12.01 10.28 11.86
N SER A 242 -10.74 10.16 12.22
CA SER A 242 -9.86 9.16 11.66
C SER A 242 -9.13 8.43 12.79
N ILE A 243 -9.09 7.10 12.70
CA ILE A 243 -8.41 6.24 13.67
C ILE A 243 -7.52 5.29 12.87
N TYR A 244 -6.25 5.18 13.23
CA TYR A 244 -5.28 4.31 12.57
C TYR A 244 -4.47 3.57 13.63
N LYS A 245 -4.35 2.25 13.52
CA LYS A 245 -3.40 1.47 14.33
C LYS A 245 -1.99 1.79 13.85
N MET A 246 -1.10 2.09 14.79
CA MET A 246 0.30 2.45 14.53
C MET A 246 1.25 1.31 14.90
N SER A 247 0.94 0.59 15.97
CA SER A 247 1.71 -0.58 16.43
C SER A 247 0.85 -1.52 17.25
N ASP A 248 1.35 -2.73 17.49
CA ASP A 248 0.88 -3.62 18.56
C ASP A 248 1.28 -3.10 19.95
#